data_AF-A0A388Q1M8-F1
#
_entry.id   AF-A0A388Q1M8-F1
#
_cell.length_a   1.000
_cell.length_b   1.000
_cell.length_c   1.000
_cell.angle_alpha   90.00
_cell.angle_beta   90.00
_cell.angle_gamma   90.00
#
_symmetry.space_group_name_H-M   'P 1'
#
loop_
_entity.id
_entity.type
_entity.pdbx_description
1 polymer ?
#
loop_
_entity_poly.entity_id
_entity_poly.type
_entity_poly.pdbx_seq_one_letter_code
_entity_poly.pdbx_strand_id
1 'polypeptide(L)'
;MKQDVDFGMTFSGLVMYFIILTTGTVLFKGGIHQIDTVEQAAIALKPLAGNLAYLLFAIGIIGTGLIAIPVLCGSLSYIFTETFGWNQGLDKKFHEAKAFYMIIAISLMVGLSLNYIGISPIKALIYAAVLYGLTAPVLIAMILHISNNKIIMGEFTNSKMANILGFTAMIIMSIAAVVLIYLQLTSN
;
A
#
# COMPACT_ATOMS: atom_id res chain seq x y z
N MET A 1 -3.97 2.56 -21.16
CA MET A 1 -4.13 3.12 -19.80
C MET A 1 -5.33 2.57 -19.05
N LYS A 2 -6.59 2.79 -19.46
CA LYS A 2 -7.76 2.22 -18.73
C LYS A 2 -7.73 0.68 -18.66
N GLN A 3 -7.50 0.03 -19.80
CA GLN A 3 -7.37 -1.44 -19.87
C GLN A 3 -6.23 -1.98 -19.00
N ASP A 4 -5.09 -1.26 -18.93
CA ASP A 4 -3.96 -1.66 -18.09
C ASP A 4 -4.31 -1.60 -16.60
N VAL A 5 -5.04 -0.55 -16.19
CA VAL A 5 -5.55 -0.38 -14.83
C VAL A 5 -6.60 -1.45 -14.51
N ASP A 6 -7.56 -1.69 -15.39
CA ASP A 6 -8.63 -2.66 -15.19
C ASP A 6 -8.06 -4.08 -15.05
N PHE A 7 -7.11 -4.47 -15.91
CA PHE A 7 -6.43 -5.75 -15.83
C PHE A 7 -5.61 -5.87 -14.55
N GLY A 8 -4.81 -4.85 -14.21
CA GLY A 8 -4.00 -4.82 -13.01
C GLY A 8 -4.82 -4.92 -11.73
N MET A 9 -5.92 -4.16 -11.64
CA MET A 9 -6.83 -4.19 -10.49
C MET A 9 -7.56 -5.53 -10.37
N THR A 10 -7.99 -6.13 -11.48
CA THR A 10 -8.63 -7.45 -11.48
C THR A 10 -7.67 -8.53 -11.01
N PHE A 11 -6.43 -8.53 -11.52
CA PHE A 11 -5.40 -9.47 -11.11
C PHE A 11 -5.03 -9.31 -9.63
N SER A 12 -4.91 -8.07 -9.15
CA SER A 12 -4.69 -7.77 -7.73
C SER A 12 -5.82 -8.33 -6.86
N GLY A 13 -7.08 -8.14 -7.26
CA GLY A 13 -8.25 -8.70 -6.56
C GLY A 13 -8.24 -10.23 -6.52
N LEU A 14 -7.84 -10.88 -7.61
CA LEU A 14 -7.70 -12.34 -7.67
C LEU A 14 -6.62 -12.84 -6.71
N VAL A 15 -5.46 -12.19 -6.66
CA VAL A 15 -4.39 -12.53 -5.70
C VAL A 15 -4.87 -12.32 -4.26
N MET A 16 -5.55 -11.20 -3.97
CA MET A 16 -6.12 -10.92 -2.65
C MET A 16 -7.11 -12.01 -2.21
N TYR A 17 -7.96 -12.47 -3.12
CA TYR A 17 -8.89 -13.57 -2.85
C TYR A 17 -8.17 -14.85 -2.42
N PHE A 18 -7.11 -15.26 -3.13
CA PHE A 18 -6.33 -16.43 -2.74
C PHE A 18 -5.62 -16.26 -1.40
N ILE A 19 -5.12 -15.06 -1.07
CA ILE A 19 -4.53 -14.78 0.25
C ILE A 19 -5.58 -14.98 1.35
N ILE A 20 -6.78 -14.42 1.19
CA ILE A 20 -7.88 -14.56 2.16
C ILE A 20 -8.33 -16.03 2.27
N LEU A 21 -8.46 -16.73 1.15
CA LEU A 21 -8.85 -18.15 1.14
C LEU A 21 -7.81 -19.04 1.84
N THR A 22 -6.52 -18.84 1.55
CA THR A 22 -5.43 -19.61 2.17
C THR A 22 -5.34 -19.32 3.67
N THR A 23 -5.43 -18.07 4.09
CA THR A 23 -5.43 -17.71 5.52
C THR A 23 -6.66 -18.30 6.24
N GLY A 24 -7.85 -18.21 5.65
CA GLY A 24 -9.07 -18.78 6.23
C GLY A 24 -9.11 -20.31 6.27
N THR A 25 -8.49 -21.01 5.32
CA THR A 25 -8.55 -22.49 5.25
C THR A 25 -7.36 -23.19 5.89
N VAL A 26 -6.16 -22.61 5.80
CA VAL A 26 -4.91 -23.23 6.27
C VAL A 26 -4.56 -22.72 7.66
N LEU A 27 -4.46 -21.39 7.85
CA LEU A 27 -4.03 -20.80 9.13
C LEU A 27 -5.10 -20.96 10.21
N PHE A 28 -6.35 -20.61 9.89
CA PHE A 28 -7.44 -20.69 10.86
C PHE A 28 -7.68 -22.13 11.33
N LYS A 29 -7.67 -23.12 10.42
CA LYS A 29 -7.76 -24.54 10.81
C LYS A 29 -6.51 -25.05 11.54
N GLY A 30 -5.35 -24.45 11.29
CA GLY A 30 -4.10 -24.73 12.00
C GLY A 30 -4.03 -24.10 13.40
N GLY A 31 -5.06 -23.38 13.86
CA GLY A 31 -5.08 -22.70 15.16
C GLY A 31 -4.18 -21.46 15.22
N ILE A 32 -3.66 -21.00 14.08
CA ILE A 32 -2.79 -19.83 13.98
C ILE A 32 -3.67 -18.60 13.80
N HIS A 33 -3.98 -17.93 14.89
CA HIS A 33 -4.82 -16.72 14.89
C HIS A 33 -4.02 -15.42 14.85
N GLN A 34 -2.73 -15.47 15.18
CA GLN A 34 -1.86 -14.31 15.22
C GLN A 34 -0.52 -14.62 14.56
N ILE A 35 -0.12 -13.71 13.68
CA ILE A 35 1.19 -13.74 13.00
C ILE A 35 1.87 -12.42 13.33
N ASP A 36 2.96 -12.50 14.08
CA ASP A 36 3.76 -11.33 14.45
C ASP A 36 5.03 -11.22 13.60
N THR A 37 5.50 -12.33 12.99
CA THR A 37 6.71 -12.39 12.16
C THR A 37 6.49 -13.01 10.78
N VAL A 38 7.34 -12.61 9.82
CA VAL A 38 7.33 -13.15 8.45
C VAL A 38 7.63 -14.65 8.44
N GLU A 39 8.49 -15.11 9.36
CA GLU A 39 8.82 -16.53 9.52
C GLU A 39 7.59 -17.35 9.94
N GLN A 40 6.78 -16.84 10.87
CA GLN A 40 5.53 -17.49 11.27
C GLN A 40 4.56 -17.63 10.09
N ALA A 41 4.45 -16.61 9.24
CA ALA A 41 3.62 -16.67 8.04
C ALA A 41 4.11 -17.76 7.06
N ALA A 42 5.42 -17.90 6.88
CA ALA A 42 6.00 -18.92 6.01
C ALA A 42 5.75 -20.35 6.54
N ILE A 43 5.95 -20.57 7.85
CA ILE A 43 5.73 -21.87 8.49
C ILE A 43 4.24 -22.23 8.45
N ALA A 44 3.34 -21.26 8.60
CA ALA A 44 1.91 -21.48 8.57
C ALA A 44 1.41 -22.02 7.22
N LEU A 45 2.17 -21.83 6.13
CA LEU A 45 1.86 -22.36 4.80
C LEU A 45 2.38 -23.79 4.58
N LYS A 46 3.17 -24.34 5.51
CA LYS A 46 3.72 -25.71 5.43
C LYS A 46 2.66 -26.80 5.19
N PRO A 47 1.45 -26.75 5.79
CA PRO A 47 0.42 -27.76 5.52
C PRO A 47 -0.10 -27.78 4.08
N LEU A 48 0.08 -26.69 3.32
CA LEU A 48 -0.43 -26.56 1.95
C LEU A 48 0.56 -27.11 0.90
N ALA A 49 1.86 -26.80 1.04
CA ALA A 49 2.88 -27.12 0.04
C ALA A 49 4.11 -27.84 0.62
N GLY A 50 4.05 -28.29 1.88
CA GLY A 50 5.16 -28.95 2.56
C GLY A 50 6.39 -28.05 2.68
N ASN A 51 7.57 -28.62 2.46
CA ASN A 51 8.84 -27.87 2.52
C ASN A 51 8.99 -26.84 1.38
N LEU A 52 8.22 -26.97 0.29
CA LEU A 52 8.22 -25.99 -0.81
C LEU A 52 7.50 -24.69 -0.43
N ALA A 53 6.63 -24.71 0.58
CA ALA A 53 5.90 -23.53 1.03
C ALA A 53 6.85 -22.38 1.43
N TYR A 54 7.94 -22.71 2.14
CA TYR A 54 8.93 -21.72 2.56
C TYR A 54 9.62 -21.06 1.35
N LEU A 55 10.02 -21.87 0.36
CA LEU A 55 10.72 -21.38 -0.82
C LEU A 55 9.79 -20.52 -1.69
N LEU A 56 8.55 -20.96 -1.91
CA LEU A 56 7.55 -20.20 -2.66
C LEU A 56 7.22 -18.88 -1.96
N PHE A 57 7.06 -18.89 -0.64
CA PHE A 57 6.79 -17.70 0.16
C PHE A 57 7.96 -16.72 0.14
N ALA A 58 9.20 -17.21 0.30
CA ALA A 58 10.39 -16.39 0.23
C ALA A 58 10.54 -15.71 -1.14
N ILE A 59 10.35 -16.45 -2.24
CA ILE A 59 10.37 -15.89 -3.60
C ILE A 59 9.28 -14.82 -3.76
N GLY A 60 8.07 -15.09 -3.27
CA GLY A 60 6.97 -14.12 -3.33
C GLY A 60 7.26 -12.83 -2.57
N ILE A 61 7.74 -12.93 -1.32
CA ILE A 61 8.08 -11.75 -0.51
C ILE A 61 9.25 -10.98 -1.09
N ILE A 62 10.31 -11.66 -1.54
CA ILE A 62 11.46 -10.98 -2.16
C ILE A 62 11.03 -10.28 -3.45
N GLY A 63 10.24 -10.96 -4.29
CA GLY A 63 9.73 -10.40 -5.54
C GLY A 63 8.84 -9.17 -5.32
N THR A 64 7.91 -9.24 -4.36
CA THR A 64 7.06 -8.09 -4.01
C THR A 64 7.87 -6.93 -3.44
N GLY A 65 8.86 -7.20 -2.58
CA GLY A 65 9.77 -6.17 -2.06
C GLY A 65 10.60 -5.49 -3.14
N LEU A 66 11.14 -6.26 -4.10
CA LEU A 66 11.95 -5.74 -5.22
C LEU A 66 11.16 -4.76 -6.09
N ILE A 67 9.86 -5.00 -6.28
CA ILE A 67 8.98 -4.12 -7.07
C ILE A 67 8.49 -2.93 -6.23
N ALA A 68 8.14 -3.17 -4.96
CA ALA A 68 7.56 -2.14 -4.10
C ALA A 68 8.56 -1.07 -3.68
N ILE A 69 9.80 -1.44 -3.33
CA ILE A 69 10.80 -0.50 -2.81
C ILE A 69 11.11 0.63 -3.81
N PRO A 70 11.43 0.36 -5.10
CA PRO A 70 11.72 1.43 -6.06
C PRO A 70 10.52 2.35 -6.33
N VAL A 71 9.31 1.78 -6.40
CA VAL A 71 8.09 2.55 -6.69
C VAL A 71 7.75 3.48 -5.51
N LEU A 72 7.80 2.97 -4.27
CA LEU A 72 7.46 3.75 -3.08
C LEU A 72 8.54 4.77 -2.71
N CYS A 73 9.82 4.37 -2.67
CA CYS A 73 10.91 5.31 -2.38
C CYS A 73 11.06 6.36 -3.50
N GLY A 74 10.87 5.94 -4.75
CA GLY A 74 10.89 6.84 -5.91
C GLY A 74 9.78 7.88 -5.82
N SER A 75 8.52 7.46 -5.65
CA SER A 75 7.38 8.38 -5.53
C SER A 75 7.52 9.34 -4.35
N LEU A 76 8.00 8.87 -3.19
CA LEU A 76 8.31 9.73 -2.05
C LEU A 76 9.35 10.80 -2.42
N SER A 77 10.42 10.39 -3.10
CA SER A 77 11.50 11.30 -3.46
C SER A 77 11.05 12.33 -4.51
N TYR A 78 10.21 11.93 -5.46
CA TYR A 78 9.56 12.85 -6.40
C TYR A 78 8.71 13.88 -5.65
N ILE A 79 7.81 13.45 -4.77
CA ILE A 79 6.93 14.37 -4.02
C ILE A 79 7.76 15.40 -3.23
N PHE A 80 8.77 14.97 -2.50
CA PHE A 80 9.60 15.88 -1.71
C PHE A 80 10.40 16.83 -2.61
N THR A 81 11.09 16.32 -3.61
CA THR A 81 11.91 17.17 -4.50
C THR A 81 11.06 18.15 -5.30
N GLU A 82 9.88 17.76 -5.76
CA GLU A 82 8.91 18.64 -6.41
C GLU A 82 8.39 19.72 -5.46
N THR A 83 8.04 19.35 -4.22
CA THR A 83 7.57 20.31 -3.20
C THR A 83 8.61 21.37 -2.86
N PHE A 84 9.89 21.01 -2.84
CA PHE A 84 10.99 21.93 -2.56
C PHE A 84 11.65 22.55 -3.81
N GLY A 85 11.15 22.24 -5.01
CA GLY A 85 11.70 22.72 -6.28
C GLY A 85 13.14 22.24 -6.57
N TRP A 86 13.54 21.10 -6.02
CA TRP A 86 14.87 20.52 -6.20
C TRP A 86 14.97 19.66 -7.46
N ASN A 87 16.20 19.44 -7.93
CA ASN A 87 16.46 18.56 -9.06
C ASN A 87 16.04 17.11 -8.75
N GLN A 88 15.19 16.56 -9.61
CA GLN A 88 14.59 15.23 -9.51
C GLN A 88 14.80 14.42 -10.80
N GLY A 89 14.68 13.10 -10.70
CA GLY A 89 14.76 12.17 -11.83
C GLY A 89 15.60 10.92 -11.54
N LEU A 90 15.04 9.74 -11.81
CA LEU A 90 15.77 8.46 -11.81
C LEU A 90 16.72 8.33 -13.02
N ASP A 91 16.49 9.13 -14.05
CA ASP A 91 17.28 9.27 -15.28
C ASP A 91 18.53 10.14 -15.09
N LYS A 92 18.64 10.87 -13.97
CA LYS A 92 19.77 11.74 -13.64
C LYS A 92 20.83 11.00 -12.85
N LYS A 93 22.10 11.42 -13.00
CA LYS A 93 23.19 10.84 -12.19
C LYS A 93 23.04 11.26 -10.73
N PHE A 94 23.60 10.45 -9.82
CA PHE A 94 23.60 10.74 -8.38
C PHE A 94 24.06 12.17 -8.03
N HIS A 95 25.03 12.72 -8.78
CA HIS A 95 25.54 14.06 -8.55
C HIS A 95 24.58 15.18 -8.99
N GLU A 96 23.69 14.92 -9.94
CA GLU A 96 22.75 15.89 -10.52
C GLU A 96 21.45 15.98 -9.70
N ALA A 97 21.06 14.89 -9.04
CA ALA A 97 19.87 14.79 -8.20
C ALA A 97 20.20 14.26 -6.78
N LYS A 98 21.22 14.84 -6.13
CA LYS A 98 21.69 14.40 -4.80
C LYS A 98 20.55 14.32 -3.78
N ALA A 99 19.69 15.34 -3.74
CA ALA A 99 18.55 15.38 -2.82
C ALA A 99 17.59 14.21 -3.06
N PHE A 100 17.29 13.88 -4.31
CA PHE A 100 16.43 12.76 -4.69
C PHE A 100 16.98 11.43 -4.16
N TYR A 101 18.24 11.10 -4.45
CA TYR A 101 18.83 9.84 -4.00
C TYR A 101 19.07 9.79 -2.50
N MET A 102 19.34 10.92 -1.84
CA MET A 102 19.44 11.00 -0.38
C MET A 102 18.11 10.65 0.29
N ILE A 103 16.98 11.12 -0.24
CA ILE A 103 15.65 10.79 0.31
C ILE A 103 15.37 9.30 0.16
N ILE A 104 15.71 8.70 -0.97
CA ILE A 104 15.63 7.23 -1.16
C ILE A 104 16.46 6.52 -0.08
N ALA A 105 17.74 6.88 0.06
CA ALA A 105 18.64 6.23 1.02
C ALA A 105 18.15 6.37 2.47
N ILE A 106 17.72 7.58 2.87
CA ILE A 106 17.19 7.85 4.21
C ILE A 106 15.90 7.07 4.43
N SER A 107 14.97 7.06 3.48
CA SER A 107 13.70 6.33 3.61
C SER A 107 13.92 4.84 3.80
N LEU A 108 14.88 4.25 3.07
CA LEU A 108 15.24 2.84 3.20
C LEU A 108 15.92 2.56 4.55
N MET A 109 16.87 3.41 4.98
CA MET A 109 17.51 3.25 6.28
C MET A 109 16.52 3.37 7.44
N VAL A 110 15.56 4.30 7.36
CA VAL A 110 14.49 4.43 8.35
C VAL A 110 13.58 3.19 8.34
N GLY A 111 13.19 2.70 7.17
CA GLY A 111 12.39 1.48 7.06
C GLY A 111 13.08 0.26 7.68
N LEU A 112 14.38 0.09 7.45
CA LEU A 112 15.19 -1.00 8.02
C LEU A 112 15.42 -0.81 9.53
N SER A 113 15.58 0.43 10.00
CA SER A 113 15.84 0.71 11.41
C SER A 113 14.65 0.42 12.32
N LEU A 114 13.41 0.47 11.80
CA LEU A 114 12.19 0.16 12.55
C LEU A 114 12.22 -1.24 13.17
N ASN A 115 12.86 -2.22 12.52
CA ASN A 115 12.99 -3.58 13.07
C ASN A 115 13.82 -3.60 14.37
N TYR A 116 14.85 -2.76 14.46
CA TYR A 116 15.73 -2.66 15.64
C TYR A 116 15.07 -1.94 16.82
N ILE A 117 14.04 -1.13 16.56
CA ILE A 117 13.27 -0.38 17.57
C ILE A 117 12.17 -1.26 18.20
N GLY A 118 12.10 -2.55 17.82
CA GLY A 118 11.12 -3.51 18.36
C GLY A 118 9.74 -3.44 17.69
N ILE A 119 9.59 -2.65 16.62
CA ILE A 119 8.38 -2.65 15.80
C ILE A 119 8.51 -3.80 14.79
N SER A 120 7.66 -4.82 14.93
CA SER A 120 7.68 -5.92 13.97
C SER A 120 7.24 -5.41 12.59
N PRO A 121 7.86 -5.89 11.48
CA PRO A 121 7.49 -5.47 10.13
C PRO A 121 6.01 -5.70 9.80
N ILE A 122 5.41 -6.76 10.37
CA ILE A 122 3.99 -7.05 10.22
C ILE A 122 3.13 -5.97 10.90
N LYS A 123 3.47 -5.57 12.12
CA LYS A 123 2.77 -4.46 12.80
C LYS A 123 2.93 -3.15 12.03
N ALA A 124 4.13 -2.86 11.52
CA ALA A 124 4.35 -1.69 10.68
C ALA A 124 3.48 -1.72 9.41
N LEU A 125 3.35 -2.88 8.75
CA LEU A 125 2.50 -3.05 7.58
C LEU A 125 1.01 -2.82 7.91
N ILE A 126 0.55 -3.32 9.06
CA ILE A 126 -0.83 -3.09 9.54
C ILE A 126 -1.05 -1.59 9.82
N TYR A 127 -0.14 -0.93 10.53
CA TYR A 127 -0.25 0.52 10.78
C TYR A 127 -0.25 1.33 9.47
N ALA A 128 0.59 0.95 8.49
CA ALA A 128 0.59 1.58 7.18
C ALA A 128 -0.77 1.40 6.47
N ALA A 129 -1.35 0.21 6.51
CA ALA A 129 -2.68 -0.06 5.94
C ALA A 129 -3.78 0.77 6.63
N VAL A 130 -3.73 0.91 7.96
CA VAL A 130 -4.66 1.77 8.72
C VAL A 130 -4.50 3.23 8.30
N LEU A 131 -3.27 3.74 8.20
CA LEU A 131 -3.00 5.11 7.74
C LEU A 131 -3.50 5.34 6.31
N TYR A 132 -3.30 4.39 5.40
CA TYR A 132 -3.85 4.45 4.04
C TYR A 132 -5.38 4.45 4.03
N GLY A 133 -6.02 3.66 4.90
CA GLY A 133 -7.48 3.68 5.07
C GLY A 133 -8.00 5.03 5.58
N LEU A 134 -7.31 5.65 6.55
CA LEU A 134 -7.67 6.94 7.12
C LEU A 134 -7.44 8.11 6.15
N THR A 135 -6.40 8.03 5.31
CA THR A 135 -6.07 9.08 4.33
C THR A 135 -6.87 8.97 3.03
N ALA A 136 -7.39 7.78 2.71
CA ALA A 136 -8.16 7.53 1.50
C ALA A 136 -9.34 8.50 1.28
N PRO A 137 -10.22 8.78 2.26
CA PRO A 137 -11.33 9.72 2.08
C PRO A 137 -10.87 11.12 1.65
N VAL A 138 -9.77 11.61 2.24
CA VAL A 138 -9.21 12.94 1.93
C VAL A 138 -8.66 12.94 0.50
N LEU A 139 -7.93 11.90 0.12
CA LEU A 139 -7.42 11.75 -1.25
C LEU A 139 -8.55 11.64 -2.28
N ILE A 140 -9.58 10.84 -2.01
CA ILE A 140 -10.75 10.70 -2.90
C ILE A 140 -11.46 12.04 -3.06
N ALA A 141 -11.65 12.79 -1.97
CA ALA A 141 -12.28 14.11 -2.01
C ALA A 141 -11.48 15.10 -2.87
N MET A 142 -10.15 15.12 -2.72
CA MET A 142 -9.28 15.96 -3.55
C MET A 142 -9.34 15.57 -5.03
N ILE A 143 -9.28 14.26 -5.33
CA ILE A 143 -9.39 13.76 -6.71
C ILE A 143 -10.74 14.14 -7.31
N LEU A 144 -11.84 13.91 -6.61
CA LEU A 144 -13.18 14.29 -7.08
C LEU A 144 -13.31 15.80 -7.28
N HIS A 145 -12.72 16.61 -6.41
CA HIS A 145 -12.73 18.07 -6.56
C HIS A 145 -11.99 18.51 -7.83
N ILE A 146 -10.76 18.01 -8.03
CA ILE A 146 -9.93 18.33 -9.20
C ILE A 146 -10.56 17.80 -10.49
N SER A 147 -11.02 16.55 -10.50
CA SER A 147 -11.63 15.90 -11.66
C SER A 147 -12.97 16.52 -12.10
N ASN A 148 -13.66 17.22 -11.20
CA ASN A 148 -14.88 17.97 -11.52
C ASN A 148 -14.63 19.44 -11.85
N ASN A 149 -13.42 19.96 -11.61
CA ASN A 149 -13.10 21.34 -11.88
C ASN A 149 -12.86 21.56 -13.38
N LYS A 150 -13.82 22.22 -14.04
CA LYS A 150 -13.75 22.57 -15.48
C LYS A 150 -12.56 23.47 -15.83
N ILE A 151 -12.04 24.25 -14.88
CA ILE A 151 -10.86 25.10 -15.11
C ILE A 151 -9.61 24.23 -15.27
N ILE A 152 -9.52 23.12 -14.54
CA ILE A 152 -8.36 22.22 -14.56
C ILE A 152 -8.51 21.16 -15.66
N MET A 153 -9.68 20.54 -15.76
CA MET A 153 -9.93 19.37 -16.63
C MET A 153 -10.54 19.72 -17.99
N GLY A 154 -10.96 20.97 -18.21
CA GLY A 154 -11.57 21.41 -19.46
C GLY A 154 -12.81 20.59 -19.81
N GLU A 155 -12.80 19.95 -20.98
CA GLU A 155 -13.90 19.10 -21.49
C GLU A 155 -13.90 17.68 -20.92
N PHE A 156 -12.79 17.24 -20.30
CA PHE A 156 -12.62 15.89 -19.76
C PHE A 156 -13.08 15.75 -18.30
N THR A 157 -14.06 16.55 -17.88
CA THR A 157 -14.61 16.46 -16.53
C THR A 157 -15.27 15.11 -16.25
N ASN A 158 -15.35 14.76 -14.97
CA ASN A 158 -15.88 13.48 -14.55
C ASN A 158 -17.33 13.25 -15.02
N SER A 159 -17.63 12.02 -15.45
CA SER A 159 -19.00 11.64 -15.82
C SER A 159 -19.88 11.51 -14.58
N LYS A 160 -21.21 11.61 -14.76
CA LYS A 160 -22.18 11.43 -13.66
C LYS A 160 -22.01 10.08 -12.94
N MET A 161 -21.76 9.00 -13.70
CA MET A 161 -21.55 7.67 -13.14
C MET A 161 -20.29 7.60 -12.29
N ALA A 162 -19.17 8.14 -12.78
CA ALA A 162 -17.91 8.15 -12.07
C ALA A 162 -17.97 9.03 -10.79
N ASN A 163 -18.75 10.11 -10.80
CA ASN A 163 -19.03 10.90 -9.60
C ASN A 163 -19.85 10.12 -8.57
N ILE A 164 -20.88 9.39 -8.98
CA ILE A 164 -21.69 8.56 -8.07
C ILE A 164 -20.81 7.50 -7.42
N LEU A 165 -20.01 6.78 -8.21
CA LEU A 165 -19.10 5.75 -7.70
C LEU A 165 -18.04 6.33 -6.76
N GLY A 166 -17.41 7.45 -7.16
CA GLY A 166 -16.40 8.10 -6.33
C GLY A 166 -16.96 8.64 -5.02
N PHE A 167 -18.16 9.25 -5.04
CA PHE A 167 -18.81 9.75 -3.83
C PHE A 167 -19.25 8.61 -2.91
N THR A 168 -19.74 7.51 -3.49
CA THR A 168 -20.07 6.29 -2.73
C THR A 168 -18.82 5.72 -2.05
N ALA A 169 -17.70 5.63 -2.77
CA ALA A 169 -16.41 5.19 -2.20
C ALA A 169 -15.95 6.14 -1.09
N MET A 170 -16.07 7.45 -1.28
CA MET A 170 -15.76 8.45 -0.26
C MET A 170 -16.57 8.22 1.01
N ILE A 171 -17.90 8.04 0.90
CA ILE A 171 -18.78 7.78 2.05
C ILE A 171 -18.38 6.49 2.77
N ILE A 172 -18.21 5.39 2.03
CA ILE A 172 -17.86 4.09 2.62
C ILE A 172 -16.53 4.19 3.39
N MET A 173 -15.52 4.79 2.77
CA MET A 173 -14.21 4.97 3.39
C MET A 173 -14.26 5.92 4.60
N SER A 174 -15.04 7.00 4.53
CA SER A 174 -15.27 7.91 5.66
C SER A 174 -15.94 7.20 6.83
N ILE A 175 -16.98 6.39 6.58
CA ILE A 175 -17.64 5.60 7.62
C ILE A 175 -16.65 4.61 8.23
N ALA A 176 -15.88 3.89 7.41
CA ALA A 176 -14.87 2.95 7.90
C ALA A 176 -13.81 3.64 8.78
N ALA A 177 -13.33 4.81 8.38
CA ALA A 177 -12.38 5.61 9.15
C ALA A 177 -12.96 6.07 10.50
N VAL A 178 -14.18 6.59 10.51
CA VAL A 178 -14.86 7.02 11.74
C VAL A 178 -15.12 5.84 12.67
N VAL A 179 -15.58 4.70 12.15
CA VAL A 179 -15.79 3.48 12.93
C VAL A 179 -14.48 2.98 13.53
N LEU A 180 -13.40 2.97 12.76
CA LEU A 180 -12.08 2.57 13.27
C LEU A 180 -11.63 3.46 14.42
N ILE A 181 -11.74 4.79 14.28
CA ILE A 181 -11.40 5.74 15.34
C ILE A 181 -12.30 5.52 16.57
N TYR A 182 -13.60 5.34 16.37
CA TYR A 182 -14.56 5.11 17.45
C TYR A 182 -14.24 3.82 18.24
N LEU A 183 -13.94 2.72 17.54
CA LEU A 183 -13.55 1.46 18.17
C LEU A 183 -12.23 1.59 18.93
N GLN A 184 -11.25 2.29 18.37
CA GLN A 184 -9.96 2.51 19.03
C GLN A 184 -10.10 3.37 20.30
N LEU A 185 -11.04 4.32 20.32
CA LEU A 185 -11.32 5.17 21.49
C LEU A 185 -12.14 4.44 22.56
N THR A 186 -13.04 3.54 22.16
CA THR A 186 -13.91 2.79 23.09
C THR A 186 -13.22 1.55 23.67
N SER A 187 -12.21 1.02 22.98
CA SER A 187 -11.44 -0.16 23.40
C SER A 187 -10.22 0.17 24.27
N ASN A 188 -9.99 1.45 24.61
CA ASN A 188 -9.01 1.92 25.61
C ASN A 188 -9.73 2.26 26.92
#